data_AF-A0A847GKY9-F1
#
_entry.id   AF-A0A847GKY9-F1
#
_cell.length_a   1.000
_cell.length_b   1.000
_cell.length_c   1.000
_cell.angle_alpha   90.00
_cell.angle_beta   90.00
_cell.angle_gamma   90.00
#
_symmetry.space_group_name_H-M   'P 1'
#
loop_
_entity.id
_entity.type
_entity.pdbx_description
1 polymer ?
#
loop_
_entity_poly.entity_id
_entity_poly.type
_entity_poly.pdbx_seq_one_letter_code
_entity_poly.pdbx_strand_id
1 'polypeptide(L)'
;MAKAEKTKISKKQAVTDFLTDHPDATTGEVVAGVKRQGIDISPESVHTIKWSLKKSDWPATSEPAKQPTAKKEAKRAEPAAEAGTLTKAQAVRNYLKANPQAGPTEIAAALKDQGMEMTTNYVSNIKFQMGITKNRKKPPAAAPKSVAAQQPAAGDQISLAALLEAKKLTEKLGGVDAAKRAILALAQLSN
;
A
#
# COMPACT_ATOMS: atom_id res chain seq x y z
N MET A 1 -10.85 -58.90 -13.25
CA MET A 1 -9.89 -57.83 -12.90
C MET A 1 -10.47 -56.51 -13.39
N ALA A 2 -11.02 -55.70 -12.48
CA ALA A 2 -11.65 -54.43 -12.84
C ALA A 2 -10.58 -53.41 -13.21
N LYS A 3 -10.60 -52.93 -14.45
CA LYS A 3 -9.80 -51.78 -14.89
C LYS A 3 -10.36 -50.55 -14.17
N ALA A 4 -9.57 -49.96 -13.26
CA ALA A 4 -9.92 -48.69 -12.64
C ALA A 4 -9.93 -47.61 -13.74
N GLU A 5 -11.13 -47.12 -14.08
CA GLU A 5 -11.30 -45.93 -14.90
C GLU A 5 -10.55 -44.78 -14.23
N LYS A 6 -9.51 -44.27 -14.89
CA LYS A 6 -8.84 -43.04 -14.50
C LYS A 6 -9.81 -41.90 -14.75
N THR A 7 -10.68 -41.62 -13.79
CA THR A 7 -11.48 -40.39 -13.79
C THR A 7 -10.51 -39.23 -13.96
N LYS A 8 -10.75 -38.43 -15.01
CA LYS A 8 -9.92 -37.29 -15.41
C LYS A 8 -10.19 -36.14 -14.42
N ILE A 9 -9.89 -36.35 -13.14
CA ILE A 9 -10.07 -35.39 -12.07
C ILE A 9 -9.07 -34.27 -12.32
N SER A 10 -9.57 -33.03 -12.44
CA SER A 10 -8.70 -31.88 -12.63
C SER A 10 -7.85 -31.62 -11.39
N LYS A 11 -6.68 -31.00 -11.54
CA LYS A 11 -5.81 -30.63 -10.41
C LYS A 11 -6.54 -29.86 -9.32
N LYS A 12 -7.46 -28.97 -9.72
CA LYS A 12 -8.30 -28.20 -8.81
C LYS A 12 -9.27 -29.12 -8.06
N GLN A 13 -9.94 -30.03 -8.76
CA GLN A 13 -10.88 -30.95 -8.15
C GLN A 13 -10.20 -31.85 -7.11
N ALA A 14 -9.05 -32.43 -7.45
CA ALA A 14 -8.29 -33.27 -6.51
C ALA A 14 -7.87 -32.52 -5.23
N VAL A 15 -7.46 -31.24 -5.36
CA VAL A 15 -7.12 -30.39 -4.22
C VAL A 15 -8.36 -30.02 -3.40
N THR A 16 -9.48 -29.70 -4.06
CA THR A 16 -10.74 -29.39 -3.38
C THR A 16 -11.25 -30.61 -2.61
N ASP A 17 -11.28 -31.79 -3.22
CA ASP A 17 -11.73 -33.03 -2.59
C ASP A 17 -10.85 -33.34 -1.37
N PHE A 18 -9.52 -33.28 -1.52
CA PHE A 18 -8.59 -33.51 -0.41
C PHE A 18 -8.73 -32.47 0.72
N LEU A 19 -8.97 -31.19 0.40
CA LEU A 19 -9.22 -30.16 1.41
C LEU A 19 -10.63 -30.25 2.03
N THR A 20 -11.56 -31.00 1.41
CA THR A 20 -12.87 -31.32 1.99
C THR A 20 -12.68 -32.34 3.12
N ASP A 21 -11.90 -33.39 2.85
CA ASP A 21 -11.62 -34.45 3.81
C ASP A 21 -10.63 -34.00 4.90
N HIS A 22 -9.76 -33.03 4.58
CA HIS A 22 -8.73 -32.51 5.46
C HIS A 22 -8.65 -30.96 5.40
N PRO A 23 -9.57 -30.24 6.08
CA PRO A 23 -9.62 -28.78 6.04
C PRO A 23 -8.36 -28.11 6.63
N ASP A 24 -7.71 -28.77 7.59
CA ASP A 24 -6.49 -28.28 8.25
C ASP A 24 -5.18 -28.74 7.59
N ALA A 25 -5.24 -29.48 6.48
CA ALA A 25 -4.04 -29.99 5.83
C ALA A 25 -3.09 -28.86 5.40
N THR A 26 -1.81 -29.08 5.67
CA THR A 26 -0.72 -28.24 5.21
C THR A 26 -0.49 -28.43 3.71
N THR A 27 0.12 -27.44 3.06
CA THR A 27 0.42 -27.50 1.61
C THR A 27 1.19 -28.76 1.23
N GLY A 28 2.11 -29.22 2.08
CA GLY A 28 2.90 -30.44 1.85
C GLY A 28 2.05 -31.71 1.89
N GLU A 29 1.11 -31.81 2.83
CA GLU A 29 0.19 -32.95 2.95
C GLU A 29 -0.78 -33.01 1.78
N VAL A 30 -1.27 -31.86 1.31
CA VAL A 30 -2.12 -31.79 0.11
C VAL A 30 -1.36 -32.25 -1.13
N VAL A 31 -0.11 -31.81 -1.31
CA VAL A 31 0.73 -32.27 -2.43
C VAL A 31 0.95 -33.78 -2.35
N ALA A 32 1.26 -34.31 -1.17
CA ALA A 32 1.46 -35.75 -0.97
C ALA A 32 0.18 -36.56 -1.26
N GLY A 33 -0.98 -36.07 -0.81
CA GLY A 33 -2.28 -36.70 -1.03
C GLY A 33 -2.70 -36.70 -2.50
N VAL A 34 -2.58 -35.55 -3.17
CA VAL A 34 -2.92 -35.42 -4.60
C VAL A 34 -1.94 -36.21 -5.49
N LYS A 35 -0.66 -36.32 -5.08
CA LYS A 35 0.33 -37.15 -5.77
C LYS A 35 0.00 -38.65 -5.70
N ARG A 36 -0.62 -39.13 -4.61
CA ARG A 36 -1.12 -40.52 -4.51
C ARG A 36 -2.25 -40.81 -5.50
N GLN A 37 -2.99 -39.78 -5.91
CA GLN A 37 -4.02 -39.88 -6.95
C GLN A 37 -3.42 -39.84 -8.37
N GLY A 38 -2.09 -39.82 -8.51
CA GLY A 38 -1.39 -39.79 -9.79
C GLY A 38 -1.37 -38.40 -10.44
N ILE A 39 -1.67 -37.35 -9.69
CA ILE A 39 -1.73 -35.98 -10.17
C ILE A 39 -0.54 -35.21 -9.58
N ASP A 40 0.37 -34.78 -10.45
CA ASP A 40 1.50 -33.95 -10.04
C ASP A 40 1.08 -32.47 -9.94
N ILE A 41 1.24 -31.90 -8.75
CA ILE A 41 0.89 -30.52 -8.43
C ILE A 41 1.99 -29.84 -7.62
N SER A 42 2.34 -28.62 -8.03
CA SER A 42 3.32 -27.78 -7.33
C SER A 42 2.73 -27.21 -6.03
N PRO A 43 3.53 -27.03 -4.96
CA PRO A 43 3.12 -26.33 -3.75
C PRO A 43 2.51 -24.94 -4.00
N GLU A 44 3.00 -24.22 -5.01
CA GLU A 44 2.49 -22.89 -5.37
C GLU A 44 1.08 -22.96 -5.98
N SER A 45 0.82 -24.00 -6.77
CA SER A 45 -0.51 -24.27 -7.32
C SER A 45 -1.52 -24.57 -6.21
N VAL A 46 -1.11 -25.37 -5.21
CA VAL A 46 -1.93 -25.63 -4.02
C VAL A 46 -2.21 -24.34 -3.25
N HIS A 47 -1.21 -23.46 -3.04
CA HIS A 47 -1.41 -22.19 -2.35
C HIS A 47 -2.40 -21.27 -3.09
N THR A 48 -2.29 -21.19 -4.41
CA THR A 48 -3.19 -20.39 -5.26
C THR A 48 -4.62 -20.94 -5.23
N ILE A 49 -4.78 -22.26 -5.29
CA ILE A 49 -6.08 -22.92 -5.19
C ILE A 49 -6.68 -22.72 -3.79
N LYS A 50 -5.90 -22.93 -2.72
CA LYS A 50 -6.35 -22.71 -1.33
C LYS A 50 -6.76 -21.26 -1.07
N TRP A 51 -6.04 -20.28 -1.63
CA TRP A 51 -6.40 -18.88 -1.53
C TRP A 51 -7.65 -18.52 -2.36
N SER A 52 -7.81 -19.12 -3.53
CA SER A 52 -9.01 -18.96 -4.35
C SER A 52 -10.24 -19.57 -3.68
N LEU A 53 -10.10 -20.74 -3.04
CA LEU A 53 -11.17 -21.39 -2.28
C LEU A 53 -11.56 -20.55 -1.05
N LYS A 54 -10.59 -20.04 -0.29
CA LYS A 54 -10.83 -19.16 0.87
C LYS A 54 -11.59 -17.87 0.50
N LYS A 55 -11.40 -17.36 -0.72
CA LYS A 55 -12.14 -16.20 -1.24
C LYS A 55 -13.57 -16.53 -1.69
N SER A 56 -13.83 -17.78 -2.04
CA SER A 56 -15.11 -18.26 -2.54
C SER A 56 -15.98 -18.87 -1.45
N ASP A 57 -15.73 -18.53 -0.17
CA ASP A 57 -16.48 -19.03 1.00
C ASP A 57 -16.39 -20.57 1.19
N TRP A 58 -15.29 -21.18 0.73
CA TRP A 58 -15.02 -22.62 0.87
C TRP A 58 -14.09 -22.91 2.08
N PRO A 59 -14.32 -23.99 2.86
CA PRO A 59 -15.35 -25.02 2.70
C PRO A 59 -16.72 -24.62 3.23
N ALA A 60 -17.77 -24.98 2.48
CA ALA A 60 -19.13 -24.87 2.99
C ALA A 60 -19.34 -25.91 4.10
N THR A 61 -19.46 -25.42 5.34
CA THR A 61 -20.18 -25.97 6.52
C THR A 61 -19.35 -26.26 7.79
N SER A 62 -19.85 -25.68 8.89
CA SER A 62 -19.78 -26.05 10.32
C SER A 62 -18.43 -26.09 11.05
N GLU A 63 -18.18 -25.01 11.79
CA GLU A 63 -17.30 -24.83 12.97
C GLU A 63 -17.11 -26.07 13.89
N PRO A 64 -15.97 -26.18 14.61
CA PRO A 64 -15.66 -25.26 15.72
C PRO A 64 -14.46 -24.36 15.44
N ALA A 65 -14.67 -23.07 15.65
CA ALA A 65 -13.65 -22.04 15.75
C ALA A 65 -12.42 -22.47 16.57
N LYS A 66 -11.28 -22.62 15.88
CA LYS A 66 -10.02 -22.09 16.40
C LYS A 66 -9.87 -20.66 15.90
N GLN A 67 -10.37 -19.78 16.75
CA GLN A 67 -10.31 -18.31 16.73
C GLN A 67 -9.15 -17.74 15.90
N PRO A 68 -9.40 -17.04 14.77
CA PRO A 68 -8.81 -15.74 14.59
C PRO A 68 -9.54 -14.80 15.55
N THR A 69 -8.82 -14.17 16.47
CA THR A 69 -9.36 -13.25 17.47
C THR A 69 -10.18 -12.14 16.83
N ALA A 70 -11.49 -12.36 16.74
CA ALA A 70 -12.52 -11.37 16.54
C ALA A 70 -12.71 -10.61 17.86
N LYS A 71 -11.85 -9.62 18.07
CA LYS A 71 -12.17 -8.36 18.74
C LYS A 71 -11.38 -7.34 17.91
N LYS A 72 -11.98 -6.54 17.03
CA LYS A 72 -12.84 -5.42 17.44
C LYS A 72 -13.35 -4.67 16.19
N GLU A 73 -14.35 -5.23 15.51
CA GLU A 73 -15.27 -4.49 14.63
C GLU A 73 -16.68 -4.57 15.21
N ALA A 74 -16.84 -4.16 16.47
CA ALA A 74 -18.13 -3.85 17.08
C ALA A 74 -17.89 -3.03 18.35
N LYS A 75 -17.44 -1.78 18.21
CA LYS A 75 -17.81 -0.72 19.16
C LYS A 75 -17.71 0.64 18.47
N ARG A 76 -18.66 0.88 17.56
CA ARG A 76 -19.27 2.20 17.45
C ARG A 76 -20.20 2.35 18.66
N ALA A 77 -19.61 2.61 19.80
CA ALA A 77 -20.25 3.23 20.95
C ALA A 77 -19.15 4.05 21.64
N GLU A 78 -19.48 5.31 21.86
CA GLU A 78 -18.70 6.33 22.54
C GLU A 78 -18.23 5.91 23.96
N PRO A 79 -17.30 6.68 24.57
CA PRO A 79 -16.19 6.15 25.32
C PRO A 79 -16.53 5.97 26.80
N ALA A 80 -16.11 4.83 27.35
CA ALA A 80 -15.92 4.68 28.78
C ALA A 80 -14.48 4.18 28.96
N ALA A 81 -13.71 4.99 29.69
CA ALA A 81 -12.46 4.63 30.33
C ALA A 81 -12.72 3.39 31.25
N GLU A 82 -11.78 2.52 31.61
CA GLU A 82 -10.44 2.79 32.14
C GLU A 82 -9.55 1.53 32.05
N ALA A 83 -8.24 1.81 32.11
CA ALA A 83 -7.16 1.03 32.74
C ALA A 83 -6.89 -0.42 32.28
N GLY A 84 -5.77 -0.56 31.55
CA GLY A 84 -5.09 -1.84 31.40
C GLY A 84 -3.95 -1.77 30.40
N THR A 85 -2.88 -1.07 30.75
CA THR A 85 -1.66 -0.82 29.96
C THR A 85 -1.88 0.06 28.72
N LEU A 86 -1.44 1.32 28.80
CA LEU A 86 -1.29 2.15 27.60
C LEU A 86 -0.26 1.45 26.71
N THR A 87 -0.74 0.88 25.61
CA THR A 87 0.17 0.33 24.61
C THR A 87 1.02 1.48 24.08
N LYS A 88 2.28 1.16 23.78
CA LYS A 88 3.24 2.03 23.11
C LYS A 88 2.58 2.91 22.01
N ALA A 89 1.78 2.31 21.14
CA ALA A 89 1.05 3.02 20.09
C ALA A 89 0.00 4.02 20.62
N GLN A 90 -0.71 3.69 21.70
CA GLN A 90 -1.68 4.61 22.33
C GLN A 90 -0.99 5.81 22.96
N ALA A 91 0.18 5.64 23.57
CA ALA A 91 0.97 6.76 24.10
C ALA A 91 1.34 7.76 23.00
N VAL A 92 1.84 7.27 21.85
CA VAL A 92 2.14 8.12 20.67
C VAL A 92 0.89 8.84 20.17
N ARG A 93 -0.24 8.13 20.05
CA ARG A 93 -1.50 8.75 19.59
C ARG A 93 -2.00 9.82 20.56
N ASN A 94 -1.87 9.61 21.87
CA ASN A 94 -2.26 10.59 22.88
C ASN A 94 -1.35 11.82 22.84
N TYR A 95 -0.03 11.60 22.73
CA TYR A 95 0.93 12.69 22.61
C TYR A 95 0.73 13.50 21.32
N LEU A 96 0.44 12.84 20.19
CA LEU A 96 0.11 13.49 18.92
C LEU A 96 -1.22 14.25 18.96
N LYS A 97 -2.20 13.80 19.74
CA LYS A 97 -3.46 14.53 19.96
C LYS A 97 -3.25 15.80 20.77
N ALA A 98 -2.40 15.74 21.80
CA ALA A 98 -2.04 16.91 22.62
C ALA A 98 -1.10 17.86 21.87
N ASN A 99 -0.20 17.33 21.03
CA ASN A 99 0.83 18.07 20.31
C ASN A 99 0.81 17.74 18.80
N PRO A 100 -0.17 18.28 18.03
CA PRO A 100 -0.35 17.92 16.62
C PRO A 100 0.80 18.37 15.72
N GLN A 101 1.57 19.39 16.13
CA GLN A 101 2.73 19.88 15.37
C GLN A 101 4.05 19.18 15.72
N ALA A 102 4.10 18.38 16.80
CA ALA A 102 5.36 17.79 17.26
C ALA A 102 6.00 16.90 16.17
N GLY A 103 7.32 17.03 16.07
CA GLY A 103 8.15 16.25 15.17
C GLY A 103 8.30 14.80 15.65
N PRO A 104 8.48 13.81 14.75
CA PRO A 104 8.72 12.42 15.15
C PRO A 104 9.91 12.25 16.11
N THR A 105 10.93 13.11 16.01
CA THR A 105 12.10 13.13 16.89
C THR A 105 11.77 13.61 18.30
N GLU A 106 11.01 14.69 18.43
CA GLU A 106 10.58 15.26 19.73
C GLU A 106 9.70 14.28 20.49
N ILE A 107 8.78 13.62 19.78
CA ILE A 107 7.87 12.62 20.36
C ILE A 107 8.66 11.39 20.82
N ALA A 108 9.63 10.94 20.03
CA ALA A 108 10.47 9.80 20.41
C ALA A 108 11.33 10.11 21.66
N ALA A 109 11.84 11.34 21.78
CA ALA A 109 12.56 11.79 22.97
C ALA A 109 11.63 11.85 24.20
N ALA A 110 10.49 12.52 24.09
CA ALA A 110 9.53 12.66 25.19
C ALA A 110 8.96 11.31 25.68
N LEU A 111 8.76 10.35 24.77
CA LEU A 111 8.31 9.00 25.14
C LEU A 111 9.44 8.13 25.69
N LYS A 112 10.68 8.37 25.27
CA LYS A 112 11.86 7.71 25.85
C LYS A 112 12.06 8.12 27.31
N ASP A 113 11.84 9.38 27.65
CA ASP A 113 11.88 9.87 29.03
C ASP A 113 10.80 9.22 29.92
N GLN A 114 9.70 8.76 29.31
CA GLN A 114 8.63 7.99 29.96
C GLN A 114 8.92 6.47 30.02
N GLY A 115 10.15 6.06 29.71
CA GLY A 115 10.57 4.64 29.70
C GLY A 115 10.07 3.84 28.49
N MET A 116 9.51 4.50 27.48
CA MET A 116 9.03 3.86 26.25
C MET A 116 10.04 4.08 25.11
N GLU A 117 10.98 3.15 24.96
CA GLU A 117 11.89 3.18 23.82
C GLU A 117 11.14 2.94 22.50
N MET A 118 11.28 3.90 21.59
CA MET A 118 10.65 3.92 20.28
C MET A 118 11.58 4.49 19.22
N THR A 119 11.49 3.96 18.02
CA THR A 119 12.20 4.52 16.88
C THR A 119 11.42 5.68 16.28
N THR A 120 12.13 6.68 15.74
CA THR A 120 11.52 7.80 15.00
C THR A 120 10.67 7.31 13.82
N ASN A 121 11.07 6.19 13.20
CA ASN A 121 10.30 5.53 12.13
C ASN A 121 8.94 5.01 12.62
N TYR A 122 8.87 4.45 13.84
CA TYR A 122 7.62 3.98 14.42
C TYR A 122 6.63 5.12 14.64
N VAL A 123 7.09 6.26 15.16
CA VAL A 123 6.27 7.46 15.34
C VAL A 123 5.81 8.03 13.99
N SER A 124 6.70 8.06 12.99
CA SER A 124 6.37 8.50 11.62
C SER A 124 5.24 7.66 11.00
N ASN A 125 5.31 6.33 11.14
CA ASN A 125 4.27 5.44 10.66
C ASN A 125 2.94 5.65 11.38
N ILE A 126 2.94 5.90 12.69
CA ILE A 126 1.71 6.23 13.44
C ILE A 126 1.14 7.57 12.96
N LYS A 127 1.97 8.58 12.76
CA LYS A 127 1.55 9.90 12.24
C LYS A 127 0.94 9.79 10.84
N PHE A 128 1.50 8.92 9.99
CA PHE A 128 0.96 8.59 8.67
C PHE A 128 -0.38 7.84 8.76
N GLN A 129 -0.48 6.82 9.63
CA GLN A 129 -1.73 6.07 9.87
C GLN A 129 -2.85 6.96 10.42
N MET A 130 -2.53 7.98 11.21
CA MET A 130 -3.51 8.94 11.72
C MET A 130 -3.97 9.97 10.68
N GLY A 131 -3.43 9.95 9.45
CA GLY A 131 -3.79 10.93 8.41
C GLY A 131 -3.37 12.37 8.72
N ILE A 132 -2.53 12.57 9.75
CA ILE A 132 -2.01 13.89 10.16
C ILE A 132 -1.02 14.40 9.10
N THR A 133 -0.37 13.49 8.37
CA THR A 133 0.37 13.86 7.17
C THR A 133 -0.62 14.07 6.03
N LYS A 134 -0.75 15.33 5.60
CA LYS A 134 -1.51 15.77 4.42
C LYS A 134 -1.35 14.74 3.29
N ASN A 135 -2.45 14.08 2.92
CA ASN A 135 -2.56 13.08 1.86
C ASN A 135 -1.61 13.37 0.69
N ARG A 136 -0.39 12.81 0.70
CA ARG A 136 0.32 12.55 -0.54
C ARG A 136 -0.40 11.34 -1.12
N LYS A 137 -1.43 11.63 -1.93
CA LYS A 137 -1.99 10.69 -2.90
C LYS A 137 -0.80 9.90 -3.46
N LYS A 138 -0.77 8.58 -3.25
CA LYS A 138 0.21 7.71 -3.90
C LYS A 138 0.19 8.10 -5.39
N PRO A 139 1.29 8.60 -5.98
CA PRO A 139 1.34 8.65 -7.43
C PRO A 139 1.12 7.21 -7.92
N PRO A 140 0.31 7.00 -8.98
CA PRO A 140 0.19 5.68 -9.58
C PRO A 140 1.60 5.15 -9.90
N ALA A 141 1.79 3.84 -9.71
CA ALA A 141 3.07 3.16 -9.79
C ALA A 141 3.91 3.70 -10.95
N ALA A 142 5.03 4.33 -10.61
CA ALA A 142 5.97 4.87 -11.56
C ALA A 142 6.50 3.73 -12.43
N ALA A 143 6.28 3.85 -13.74
CA ALA A 143 7.07 3.21 -14.78
C ALA A 143 8.57 3.42 -14.48
N PRO A 144 9.44 2.49 -14.92
CA PRO A 144 10.85 2.48 -14.53
C PRO A 144 11.54 3.81 -14.86
N LYS A 145 12.32 4.25 -13.88
CA LYS A 145 13.11 5.49 -13.82
C LYS A 145 13.85 5.74 -15.14
N SER A 146 13.39 6.73 -15.92
CA SER A 146 14.30 7.40 -16.83
C SER A 146 15.17 8.36 -16.02
N VAL A 147 16.47 8.22 -16.26
CA VAL A 147 17.57 8.98 -15.70
C VAL A 147 17.36 10.48 -15.80
N ALA A 148 17.94 11.17 -14.83
CA ALA A 148 17.92 12.61 -14.67
C ALA A 148 18.30 13.38 -15.94
N ALA A 149 17.58 14.48 -16.14
CA ALA A 149 18.03 15.75 -16.69
C ALA A 149 19.00 15.69 -17.89
N GLN A 150 18.43 15.72 -19.09
CA GLN A 150 18.95 16.62 -20.11
C GLN A 150 17.81 17.54 -20.55
N GLN A 151 17.98 18.81 -20.20
CA GLN A 151 17.27 19.93 -20.79
C GLN A 151 17.49 19.85 -22.30
N PRO A 152 16.45 19.66 -23.15
CA PRO A 152 16.66 19.72 -24.58
C PRO A 152 16.98 21.16 -24.94
N ALA A 153 18.24 21.37 -25.31
CA ALA A 153 18.64 22.57 -26.05
C ALA A 153 17.91 22.56 -27.40
N ALA A 154 17.30 23.71 -27.70
CA ALA A 154 16.95 24.23 -29.01
C ALA A 154 16.57 23.22 -30.10
N GLY A 155 15.27 23.06 -30.31
CA GLY A 155 14.71 22.33 -31.45
C GLY A 155 13.19 22.38 -31.45
N ASP A 156 12.64 23.58 -31.65
CA ASP A 156 11.28 23.84 -32.15
C ASP A 156 10.05 23.44 -31.30
N GLN A 157 10.23 22.84 -30.12
CA GLN A 157 9.09 22.49 -29.25
C GLN A 157 9.02 23.37 -28.00
N ILE A 158 8.17 24.41 -28.07
CA ILE A 158 7.82 25.21 -26.90
C ILE A 158 6.93 24.35 -25.99
N SER A 159 7.45 23.98 -24.82
CA SER A 159 6.65 23.22 -23.84
C SER A 159 5.47 24.06 -23.31
N LEU A 160 4.36 23.41 -22.96
CA LEU A 160 3.19 24.08 -22.40
C LEU A 160 3.53 24.89 -21.13
N ALA A 161 4.48 24.40 -20.34
CA ALA A 161 5.00 25.12 -19.17
C ALA A 161 5.65 26.46 -19.57
N ALA A 162 6.48 26.45 -20.62
CA ALA A 162 7.11 27.67 -21.15
C ALA A 162 6.06 28.66 -21.71
N LEU A 163 4.97 28.18 -22.33
CA LEU A 163 3.87 29.04 -22.78
C LEU A 163 3.14 29.71 -21.62
N LEU A 164 2.93 29.00 -20.50
CA LEU A 164 2.30 29.58 -19.30
C LEU A 164 3.19 30.64 -18.65
N GLU A 165 4.50 30.43 -18.63
CA GLU A 165 5.46 31.43 -18.13
C GLU A 165 5.54 32.65 -19.06
N ALA A 166 5.59 32.43 -20.37
CA ALA A 166 5.54 33.51 -21.35
C ALA A 166 4.24 34.34 -21.22
N LYS A 167 3.09 33.69 -21.01
CA LYS A 167 1.81 34.39 -20.75
C LYS A 167 1.92 35.31 -19.54
N LYS A 168 2.44 34.81 -18.41
CA LYS A 168 2.60 35.63 -17.18
C LYS A 168 3.53 36.82 -17.40
N LEU A 169 4.60 36.66 -18.19
CA LEU A 169 5.49 37.77 -18.54
C LEU A 169 4.79 38.80 -19.42
N THR A 170 4.00 38.37 -20.40
CA THR A 170 3.23 39.30 -21.23
C THR A 170 2.19 40.07 -20.43
N GLU A 171 1.54 39.45 -19.43
CA GLU A 171 0.61 40.15 -18.53
C GLU A 171 1.33 41.22 -17.69
N LYS A 172 2.51 40.90 -17.15
CA LYS A 172 3.31 41.86 -16.37
C LYS A 172 3.79 43.06 -17.19
N LEU A 173 4.04 42.84 -18.49
CA LEU A 173 4.50 43.89 -19.41
C LEU A 173 3.34 44.68 -20.02
N GLY A 174 2.09 44.38 -19.67
CA GLY A 174 0.92 45.09 -20.17
C GLY A 174 0.44 44.62 -21.54
N GLY A 175 0.83 43.41 -21.95
CA GLY A 175 0.36 42.75 -23.18
C GLY A 175 1.49 42.23 -24.07
N VAL A 176 1.08 41.54 -25.14
CA VAL A 176 2.02 40.90 -26.08
C VAL A 176 2.83 41.94 -26.86
N ASP A 177 2.22 43.06 -27.27
CA ASP A 177 2.91 44.12 -28.02
C ASP A 177 4.00 44.81 -27.20
N ALA A 178 3.73 45.07 -25.92
CA ALA A 178 4.71 45.62 -25.00
C ALA A 178 5.86 44.65 -24.73
N ALA A 179 5.57 43.35 -24.60
CA ALA A 179 6.59 42.32 -24.47
C ALA A 179 7.50 42.23 -25.70
N LYS A 180 6.94 42.29 -26.91
CA LYS A 180 7.74 42.32 -28.16
C LYS A 180 8.68 43.53 -28.19
N ARG A 181 8.17 44.73 -27.85
CA ARG A 181 8.99 45.95 -27.79
C ARG A 181 10.09 45.85 -26.75
N ALA A 182 9.80 45.30 -25.57
CA ALA A 182 10.79 45.11 -24.52
C ALA A 182 11.90 44.13 -24.92
N ILE A 183 11.55 43.02 -25.58
CA ILE A 183 12.53 42.05 -26.08
C ILE A 183 13.40 42.66 -27.17
N LEU A 184 12.81 43.43 -28.10
CA LEU A 184 13.56 44.14 -29.14
C LEU A 184 14.51 45.20 -28.55
N ALA A 185 14.05 45.98 -27.57
CA ALA A 185 14.88 46.96 -26.87
C ALA A 185 16.02 46.28 -26.09
N LEU A 186 15.74 45.15 -25.44
CA LEU A 186 16.77 44.36 -24.75
C LEU A 186 17.82 43.83 -25.73
N ALA A 187 17.40 43.33 -26.90
CA ALA A 187 18.30 42.84 -27.94
C ALA A 187 19.27 43.92 -28.44
N GLN A 188 18.84 45.19 -28.49
CA GLN A 188 19.68 46.34 -28.85
C GLN A 188 20.68 46.75 -27.76
N LEU A 189 20.45 46.36 -26.49
CA LEU A 189 21.35 46.64 -25.37
C LEU A 189 22.34 45.50 -25.10
N SER A 190 22.04 44.30 -25.59
CA SER A 190 22.85 43.09 -25.38
C SER A 190 23.87 42.81 -26.49
N ASN A 191 23.99 43.72 -27.48
CA ASN A 191 24.93 43.66 -28.59
C ASN A 191 25.68 44.99 -28.70
#